data_AF-A0A411ECH8-F1
#
_entry.id   AF-A0A411ECH8-F1
#
_cell.length_a   1.000
_cell.length_b   1.000
_cell.length_c   1.000
_cell.angle_alpha   90.00
_cell.angle_beta   90.00
_cell.angle_gamma   90.00
#
_symmetry.space_group_name_H-M   'P 1'
#
loop_
_entity.id
_entity.type
_entity.pdbx_description
1 polymer ?
#
loop_
_entity_poly.entity_id
_entity_poly.type
_entity_poly.pdbx_seq_one_letter_code
_entity_poly.pdbx_strand_id
1 'polypeptide(L)'
;MAYSLEQGEKDQFLTLKRANGQEVFSYARASKGEFTYDSKALVFSITAWKDSVMEMKRRKVKKLDMPKDSLGIYHLDSGELERLGNIKSYKVPEKWSGYIAYQLEEIEVVSEDTLKKAYQDSTVEKSKKNKKEKKVSKKNGYHLLVRNLQSRQQDTFKFVTDYTFAKKGKALAWATTGENDSANAAIYVLELDKPSLTKIHEAAKAKYAQLNFSESGNHLGFVVDTDTTKVQLRPRELYHWQTGMAAAEKLVDANTTGNNLRPSPYEKVHFSKDETKLYFGLAKPPIIKDTSLLEEEIVNVEVWTYDEPQLYTVQELQLKNDTVQAYTSVIHLDKKNALTQLGNDTYPEIILTANGNAPVALLINSTPYALESQWTGERARDYAVFNLATGAQKKILAKVAGRVDLSPKGNFVYGYNNADSLWFSYDIKKDQYKPLTKDKVFYDETHDSPSHPSPYGIVGWTEKTRPCYCTTDMISGNSIPGPGNQADSQKAGKPKPSTAMYNSIGNRTISIPLKKCCFARLMKKIKAAALPPTILSAIA
;
A
#
# COMPACT_ATOMS: atom_id res chain seq x y z
N MET A 1 4.18 -14.37 19.88
CA MET A 1 3.19 -14.16 18.81
C MET A 1 2.06 -13.33 19.38
N ALA A 2 1.63 -12.28 18.68
CA ALA A 2 0.42 -11.53 19.01
C ALA A 2 -0.59 -11.67 17.87
N TYR A 3 -1.85 -11.85 18.21
CA TYR A 3 -2.94 -11.90 17.24
C TYR A 3 -4.18 -11.23 17.83
N SER A 4 -4.99 -10.63 16.95
CA SER A 4 -6.27 -10.04 17.31
C SER A 4 -7.40 -10.98 16.90
N LEU A 5 -8.32 -11.26 17.81
CA LEU A 5 -9.54 -12.03 17.55
C LEU A 5 -10.71 -11.08 17.43
N GLU A 6 -11.48 -11.21 16.35
CA GLU A 6 -12.75 -10.52 16.17
C GLU A 6 -13.88 -11.54 16.03
N GLN A 7 -14.84 -11.51 16.95
CA GLN A 7 -16.01 -12.39 16.94
C GLN A 7 -17.25 -11.63 16.45
N GLY A 8 -17.37 -11.47 15.13
CA GLY A 8 -18.52 -10.80 14.51
C GLY A 8 -18.71 -9.36 15.00
N GLU A 9 -19.86 -9.06 15.59
CA GLU A 9 -20.18 -7.73 16.10
C GLU A 9 -19.57 -7.42 17.48
N LYS A 10 -18.95 -8.42 18.13
CA LYS A 10 -18.30 -8.23 19.43
C LYS A 10 -16.98 -7.47 19.33
N ASP A 11 -16.51 -6.99 20.46
CA ASP A 11 -15.21 -6.32 20.59
C ASP A 11 -14.04 -7.23 20.23
N GLN A 12 -12.95 -6.60 19.81
CA GLN A 12 -11.72 -7.28 19.45
C GLN A 12 -10.88 -7.60 20.69
N PHE A 13 -10.17 -8.72 20.68
CA PHE A 13 -9.27 -9.12 21.76
C PHE A 13 -7.86 -9.29 21.21
N LEU A 14 -6.87 -8.63 21.83
CA LEU A 14 -5.47 -8.86 21.52
C LEU A 14 -4.92 -9.87 22.52
N THR A 15 -4.39 -10.98 22.03
CA THR A 15 -3.73 -11.99 22.86
C THR A 15 -2.27 -12.10 22.46
N LEU A 16 -1.40 -12.05 23.47
CA LEU A 16 0.03 -12.29 23.37
C LEU A 16 0.36 -13.67 23.94
N LYS A 17 0.98 -14.51 23.12
CA LYS A 17 1.45 -15.84 23.51
C LYS A 17 2.94 -16.00 23.31
N ARG A 18 3.58 -16.74 24.22
CA ARG A 18 4.94 -17.28 24.04
C ARG A 18 4.94 -18.35 22.94
N ALA A 19 6.14 -18.70 22.47
CA ALA A 19 6.31 -19.74 21.45
C ALA A 19 5.79 -21.13 21.88
N ASN A 20 5.75 -21.40 23.18
CA ASN A 20 5.19 -22.62 23.76
C ASN A 20 3.65 -22.61 23.89
N GLY A 21 2.97 -21.56 23.40
CA GLY A 21 1.52 -21.42 23.47
C GLY A 21 0.98 -20.83 24.78
N GLN A 22 1.85 -20.58 25.77
CA GLN A 22 1.45 -19.95 27.03
C GLN A 22 1.03 -18.50 26.80
N GLU A 23 -0.16 -18.15 27.31
CA GLU A 23 -0.65 -16.78 27.30
C GLU A 23 0.14 -15.92 28.29
N VAL A 24 0.61 -14.77 27.82
CA VAL A 24 1.38 -13.79 28.60
C VAL A 24 0.54 -12.59 28.95
N PHE A 25 -0.27 -12.13 28.00
CA PHE A 25 -1.05 -10.91 28.12
C PHE A 25 -2.27 -11.00 27.21
N SER A 26 -3.41 -10.53 27.70
CA SER A 26 -4.63 -10.42 26.91
C SER A 26 -5.33 -9.12 27.26
N TYR A 27 -5.79 -8.41 26.23
CA TYR A 27 -6.44 -7.12 26.39
C TYR A 27 -7.69 -7.01 25.51
N ALA A 28 -8.81 -6.69 26.14
CA ALA A 28 -10.07 -6.44 25.46
C ALA A 28 -10.05 -5.08 24.75
N ARG A 29 -10.74 -5.00 23.60
CA ARG A 29 -10.82 -3.83 22.73
C ARG A 29 -9.49 -3.40 22.11
N ALA A 30 -8.53 -4.33 22.06
CA ALA A 30 -7.23 -4.07 21.47
C ALA A 30 -7.15 -4.61 20.04
N SER A 31 -6.56 -3.81 19.16
CA SER A 31 -6.42 -4.11 17.75
C SER A 31 -5.10 -3.57 17.19
N LYS A 32 -4.72 -4.06 16.00
CA LYS A 32 -3.51 -3.61 15.28
C LYS A 32 -2.23 -3.70 16.13
N GLY A 33 -2.08 -4.81 16.84
CA GLY A 33 -0.87 -5.06 17.63
C GLY A 33 0.38 -5.17 16.74
N GLU A 34 1.35 -4.30 16.99
CA GLU A 34 2.63 -4.25 16.31
C GLU A 34 3.76 -4.31 17.34
N PHE A 35 4.74 -5.17 17.09
CA PHE A 35 5.96 -5.20 17.90
C PHE A 35 6.93 -4.14 17.41
N THR A 36 7.65 -3.51 18.34
CA THR A 36 8.89 -2.81 17.99
C THR A 36 9.89 -3.79 17.38
N TYR A 37 10.77 -3.31 16.49
CA TYR A 37 11.75 -4.17 15.82
C TYR A 37 12.66 -4.94 16.79
N ASP A 38 13.03 -4.33 17.92
CA ASP A 38 13.79 -4.97 19.01
C ASP A 38 12.97 -5.95 19.86
N SER A 39 11.66 -6.10 19.57
CA SER A 39 10.72 -6.97 20.28
C SER A 39 10.64 -6.68 21.79
N LYS A 40 10.91 -5.44 22.21
CA LYS A 40 10.81 -5.02 23.62
C LYS A 40 9.45 -4.44 24.00
N ALA A 41 8.70 -3.91 23.04
CA ALA A 41 7.37 -3.37 23.28
C ALA A 41 6.35 -3.88 22.25
N LEU A 42 5.12 -4.07 22.72
CA LEU A 42 3.94 -4.32 21.90
C LEU A 42 3.04 -3.08 21.95
N VAL A 43 2.83 -2.46 20.80
CA VAL A 43 2.03 -1.25 20.63
C VAL A 43 0.71 -1.62 19.97
N PHE A 44 -0.41 -1.13 20.48
CA PHE A 44 -1.74 -1.46 19.95
C PHE A 44 -2.76 -0.36 20.18
N SER A 45 -3.76 -0.27 19.30
CA SER A 45 -4.92 0.61 19.50
C SER A 45 -5.91 -0.01 20.46
N ILE A 46 -6.46 0.81 21.35
CA ILE A 46 -7.56 0.48 22.25
C ILE A 46 -8.78 1.28 21.82
N THR A 47 -9.81 0.61 21.33
CA THR A 47 -11.05 1.27 20.89
C THR A 47 -12.06 1.36 22.03
N ALA A 48 -13.05 2.24 21.86
CA ALA A 48 -14.24 2.22 22.71
C ALA A 48 -15.07 0.93 22.49
N TRP A 49 -15.92 0.61 23.44
CA TRP A 49 -16.87 -0.51 23.34
C TRP A 49 -17.79 -0.33 22.13
N LYS A 50 -17.87 -1.35 21.27
CA LYS A 50 -18.69 -1.29 20.04
C LYS A 50 -20.16 -1.01 20.37
N ASP A 51 -20.70 -1.65 21.39
CA ASP A 51 -22.11 -1.48 21.81
C ASP A 51 -22.41 -0.04 22.22
N SER A 52 -21.54 0.56 23.04
CA SER A 52 -21.68 1.97 23.45
C SER A 52 -21.57 2.92 22.27
N VAL A 53 -20.64 2.67 21.34
CA VAL A 53 -20.51 3.48 20.12
C VAL A 53 -21.75 3.34 19.22
N MET A 54 -22.31 2.14 19.10
CA MET A 54 -23.55 1.92 18.36
C MET A 54 -24.74 2.62 19.00
N GLU A 55 -24.86 2.58 20.33
CA GLU A 55 -25.91 3.28 21.05
C GLU A 55 -25.79 4.81 20.91
N MET A 56 -24.57 5.36 21.04
CA MET A 56 -24.31 6.78 20.80
C MET A 56 -24.63 7.20 19.36
N LYS A 57 -24.32 6.35 18.37
CA LYS A 57 -24.73 6.57 16.97
C LYS A 57 -26.25 6.55 16.80
N ARG A 58 -26.96 5.63 17.46
CA ARG A 58 -28.44 5.59 17.46
C ARG A 58 -29.03 6.87 18.06
N ARG A 59 -28.40 7.39 19.12
CA ARG A 59 -28.72 8.68 19.74
C ARG A 59 -28.26 9.90 18.93
N LYS A 60 -27.64 9.70 17.76
CA LYS A 60 -27.11 10.76 16.88
C LYS A 60 -26.12 11.71 17.58
N VAL A 61 -25.36 11.18 18.55
CA VAL A 61 -24.29 11.93 19.22
C VAL A 61 -23.27 12.40 18.17
N LYS A 62 -22.80 13.65 18.29
CA LYS A 62 -21.83 14.21 17.34
C LYS A 62 -20.52 13.44 17.43
N LYS A 63 -19.81 13.30 16.31
CA LYS A 63 -18.52 12.58 16.25
C LYS A 63 -17.45 13.16 17.19
N LEU A 64 -17.52 14.46 17.49
CA LEU A 64 -16.61 15.11 18.42
C LEU A 64 -16.80 14.61 19.86
N ASP A 65 -18.04 14.33 20.24
CA ASP A 65 -18.44 13.89 21.59
C ASP A 65 -18.34 12.36 21.75
N MET A 66 -18.00 11.63 20.69
CA MET A 66 -17.77 10.19 20.76
C MET A 66 -16.44 9.89 21.47
N PRO A 67 -16.36 8.77 22.21
CA PRO A 67 -15.12 8.35 22.85
C PRO A 67 -14.02 8.16 21.81
N LYS A 68 -12.84 8.68 22.13
CA LYS A 68 -11.66 8.60 21.27
C LYS A 68 -10.87 7.34 21.55
N ASP A 69 -10.14 6.90 20.54
CA ASP A 69 -9.26 5.75 20.68
C ASP A 69 -8.06 6.11 21.56
N SER A 70 -7.50 5.08 22.18
CA SER A 70 -6.30 5.18 23.02
C SER A 70 -5.20 4.28 22.47
N LEU A 71 -3.96 4.54 22.85
CA LEU A 71 -2.80 3.74 22.50
C LEU A 71 -2.32 2.98 23.74
N GLY A 72 -2.22 1.66 23.63
CA GLY A 72 -1.57 0.80 24.61
C GLY A 72 -0.13 0.55 24.22
N ILE A 73 0.80 0.72 25.16
CA ILE A 73 2.20 0.34 25.02
C ILE A 73 2.51 -0.66 26.13
N TYR A 74 2.67 -1.92 25.76
CA TYR A 74 3.02 -2.99 26.69
C TYR A 74 4.51 -3.30 26.59
N HIS A 75 5.24 -3.01 27.67
CA HIS A 75 6.68 -3.30 27.76
C HIS A 75 6.87 -4.77 28.14
N LEU A 76 7.50 -5.54 27.25
CA LEU A 76 7.64 -6.99 27.40
C LEU A 76 8.66 -7.36 28.48
N ASP A 77 9.64 -6.49 28.73
CA ASP A 77 10.68 -6.70 29.74
C ASP A 77 10.15 -6.54 31.17
N SER A 78 9.31 -5.52 31.42
CA SER A 78 8.79 -5.19 32.75
C SER A 78 7.37 -5.69 33.00
N GLY A 79 6.60 -6.00 31.95
CA GLY A 79 5.16 -6.27 32.05
C GLY A 79 4.30 -5.02 32.30
N GLU A 80 4.88 -3.82 32.23
CA GLU A 80 4.17 -2.56 32.44
C GLU A 80 3.31 -2.22 31.21
N LEU A 81 2.04 -1.86 31.45
CA LEU A 81 1.14 -1.36 30.43
C LEU A 81 0.92 0.14 30.59
N GLU A 82 1.41 0.92 29.64
CA GLU A 82 1.10 2.34 29.53
C GLU A 82 -0.12 2.55 28.62
N ARG A 83 -0.99 3.51 28.97
CA ARG A 83 -2.18 3.87 28.19
C ARG A 83 -2.17 5.38 27.92
N LEU A 84 -2.24 5.74 26.65
CA LEU A 84 -2.28 7.13 26.19
C LEU A 84 -3.63 7.40 25.53
N GLY A 85 -4.40 8.33 26.07
CA GLY A 85 -5.72 8.68 25.53
C GLY A 85 -5.67 9.59 24.31
N ASN A 86 -6.81 9.69 23.62
CA ASN A 86 -7.07 10.67 22.55
C ASN A 86 -6.11 10.56 21.36
N ILE A 87 -5.87 9.35 20.90
CA ILE A 87 -4.95 9.07 19.81
C ILE A 87 -5.73 9.02 18.51
N LYS A 88 -5.32 9.85 17.54
CA LYS A 88 -5.85 9.82 16.18
C LYS A 88 -5.13 8.78 15.30
N SER A 89 -3.81 8.71 15.41
CA SER A 89 -2.98 7.77 14.66
C SER A 89 -1.64 7.59 15.35
N TYR A 90 -0.98 6.46 15.10
CA TYR A 90 0.40 6.21 15.52
C TYR A 90 1.16 5.51 14.40
N LYS A 91 2.49 5.62 14.43
CA LYS A 91 3.43 4.87 13.60
C LYS A 91 4.60 4.38 14.45
N VAL A 92 5.04 3.16 14.18
CA VAL A 92 6.24 2.55 14.76
C VAL A 92 7.24 2.29 13.61
N PRO A 93 8.54 2.46 13.82
CA PRO A 93 9.53 2.15 12.79
C PRO A 93 9.62 0.65 12.48
N GLU A 94 9.84 0.31 11.21
CA GLU A 94 9.79 -1.09 10.74
C GLU A 94 11.08 -1.89 11.00
N LYS A 95 12.26 -1.29 10.86
CA LYS A 95 13.58 -1.98 10.95
C LYS A 95 14.51 -1.44 12.04
N TRP A 96 14.01 -0.55 12.89
CA TRP A 96 14.73 -0.02 14.03
C TRP A 96 13.76 0.28 15.17
N SER A 97 14.26 0.65 16.33
CA SER A 97 13.44 0.82 17.54
C SER A 97 13.94 1.96 18.41
N GLY A 98 13.20 2.25 19.48
CA GLY A 98 13.50 3.30 20.45
C GLY A 98 12.57 4.51 20.39
N TYR A 99 11.82 4.69 19.28
CA TYR A 99 10.89 5.81 19.13
C TYR A 99 9.52 5.34 18.65
N ILE A 100 8.50 6.09 19.05
CA ILE A 100 7.14 6.03 18.53
C ILE A 100 6.67 7.44 18.20
N ALA A 101 5.89 7.61 17.14
CA ALA A 101 5.22 8.87 16.85
C ALA A 101 3.72 8.69 16.79
N TYR A 102 2.96 9.59 17.42
CA TYR A 102 1.52 9.55 17.43
C TYR A 102 0.90 10.94 17.38
N GLN A 103 -0.26 11.05 16.73
CA GLN A 103 -1.04 12.27 16.69
C GLN A 103 -2.17 12.22 17.72
N LEU A 104 -2.37 13.33 18.42
CA LEU A 104 -3.50 13.50 19.32
C LEU A 104 -4.71 14.04 18.57
N GLU A 105 -5.89 13.53 18.90
CA GLU A 105 -7.15 14.15 18.52
C GLU A 105 -7.46 15.29 19.51
N GLU A 106 -7.97 16.41 19.02
CA GLU A 106 -8.30 17.55 19.90
C GLU A 106 -9.43 17.18 20.85
N ILE A 107 -9.24 17.53 22.11
CA ILE A 107 -10.32 17.66 23.08
C ILE A 107 -10.66 19.14 23.06
N GLU A 108 -11.84 19.53 22.58
CA GLU A 108 -12.37 20.83 22.98
C GLU A 108 -12.64 20.72 24.48
N VAL A 109 -11.68 21.17 25.30
CA VAL A 109 -11.94 21.39 26.72
C VAL A 109 -13.01 22.48 26.72
N VAL A 110 -14.24 22.09 27.06
CA VAL A 110 -15.27 23.04 27.42
C VAL A 110 -14.69 23.78 28.61
N SER A 111 -14.13 24.97 28.37
CA SER A 111 -13.63 25.80 29.45
C SER A 111 -14.78 26.03 30.43
N GLU A 112 -14.49 25.94 31.72
CA GLU A 112 -15.47 26.17 32.80
C GLU A 112 -16.18 27.54 32.67
N ASP A 113 -15.65 28.46 31.87
CA ASP A 113 -16.29 29.72 31.48
C ASP A 113 -17.62 29.55 30.73
N THR A 114 -17.84 28.41 30.08
CA THR A 114 -19.12 28.10 29.42
C THR A 114 -20.20 27.61 30.41
N LEU A 115 -19.80 27.16 31.60
CA LEU A 115 -20.72 26.71 32.66
C LEU A 115 -21.14 27.85 33.60
N LYS A 116 -20.41 28.99 33.61
CA LYS A 116 -20.77 30.19 34.40
C LYS A 116 -21.64 31.21 33.66
N LYS A 117 -22.04 30.96 32.41
CA LYS A 117 -22.95 31.84 31.62
C LYS A 117 -24.40 31.35 31.55
N ALA A 118 -24.82 30.46 32.44
CA ALA A 118 -26.22 30.07 32.58
C ALA A 118 -27.01 30.95 33.56
N TYR A 119 -26.38 31.89 34.27
CA TYR A 119 -27.04 32.86 35.14
C TYR A 119 -26.25 34.17 35.12
N GLN A 120 -26.55 35.07 34.21
CA GLN A 120 -26.76 36.48 34.53
C GLN A 120 -27.21 37.28 33.31
N ASP A 121 -28.05 38.24 33.65
CA ASP A 121 -28.93 39.05 32.83
C ASP A 121 -28.19 39.98 31.88
N SER A 122 -28.97 40.44 30.92
CA SER A 122 -28.73 41.39 29.84
C SER A 122 -27.80 42.55 30.17
N THR A 123 -27.06 43.00 29.14
CA THR A 123 -26.20 44.19 29.02
C THR A 123 -24.75 44.05 29.50
N VAL A 124 -23.80 44.13 28.53
CA VAL A 124 -22.61 44.99 28.52
C VAL A 124 -21.74 44.68 27.28
N GLU A 125 -21.51 45.75 26.51
CA GLU A 125 -20.44 46.11 25.58
C GLU A 125 -19.60 45.03 24.83
N LYS A 126 -19.61 45.20 23.50
CA LYS A 126 -18.67 44.58 22.54
C LYS A 126 -17.24 45.02 22.84
N SER A 127 -16.52 44.23 23.63
CA SER A 127 -15.07 44.31 23.75
C SER A 127 -14.38 43.50 22.64
N LYS A 128 -13.37 44.16 22.05
CA LYS A 128 -12.39 43.79 21.01
C LYS A 128 -12.33 42.31 20.58
N LYS A 129 -12.42 42.10 19.25
CA LYS A 129 -12.06 40.86 18.52
C LYS A 129 -10.66 40.37 18.97
N ASN A 130 -10.63 39.37 19.83
CA ASN A 130 -9.45 38.52 19.98
C ASN A 130 -9.19 37.81 18.63
N LYS A 131 -7.95 37.91 18.18
CA LYS A 131 -7.42 37.23 16.99
C LYS A 131 -7.70 35.72 17.18
N LYS A 132 -8.53 35.12 16.33
CA LYS A 132 -8.90 33.70 16.46
C LYS A 132 -7.63 32.86 16.43
N GLU A 133 -7.33 32.17 17.53
CA GLU A 133 -6.25 31.19 17.57
C GLU A 133 -6.57 30.01 16.66
N LYS A 134 -5.53 29.48 16.01
CA LYS A 134 -5.64 28.37 15.07
C LYS A 134 -6.06 27.10 15.83
N LYS A 135 -7.25 26.59 15.54
CA LYS A 135 -7.76 25.35 16.14
C LYS A 135 -7.21 24.11 15.44
N VAL A 136 -7.04 23.02 16.20
CA VAL A 136 -6.67 21.72 15.63
C VAL A 136 -7.83 21.21 14.78
N SER A 137 -7.55 20.71 13.58
CA SER A 137 -8.63 20.20 12.73
C SER A 137 -8.07 19.36 11.60
N LYS A 138 -8.95 18.67 10.87
CA LYS A 138 -8.56 17.99 9.62
C LYS A 138 -7.89 18.93 8.61
N LYS A 139 -8.23 20.23 8.62
CA LYS A 139 -7.66 21.22 7.71
C LYS A 139 -6.33 21.78 8.19
N ASN A 140 -6.22 22.04 9.49
CA ASN A 140 -5.03 22.66 10.08
C ASN A 140 -3.97 21.63 10.53
N GLY A 141 -4.33 20.36 10.65
CA GLY A 141 -3.46 19.32 11.21
C GLY A 141 -3.64 19.17 12.72
N TYR A 142 -2.94 18.19 13.28
CA TYR A 142 -3.01 17.71 14.66
C TYR A 142 -1.65 17.79 15.33
N HIS A 143 -1.60 17.79 16.66
CA HIS A 143 -0.32 17.74 17.38
C HIS A 143 0.30 16.35 17.24
N LEU A 144 1.54 16.30 16.75
CA LEU A 144 2.35 15.09 16.66
C LEU A 144 3.28 15.04 17.86
N LEU A 145 3.27 13.92 18.59
CA LEU A 145 4.22 13.65 19.65
C LEU A 145 5.18 12.58 19.17
N VAL A 146 6.47 12.82 19.38
CA VAL A 146 7.54 11.87 19.12
C VAL A 146 8.14 11.51 20.45
N ARG A 147 8.01 10.24 20.84
CA ARG A 147 8.37 9.77 22.17
C ARG A 147 9.48 8.72 22.07
N ASN A 148 10.51 8.90 22.89
CA ASN A 148 11.53 7.89 23.11
C ASN A 148 11.00 6.87 24.13
N LEU A 149 11.00 5.59 23.77
CA LEU A 149 10.45 4.50 24.59
C LEU A 149 11.33 4.17 25.81
N GLN A 150 12.62 4.47 25.76
CA GLN A 150 13.56 4.20 26.85
C GLN A 150 13.62 5.36 27.86
N SER A 151 13.84 6.59 27.39
CA SER A 151 13.95 7.77 28.27
C SER A 151 12.60 8.35 28.68
N ARG A 152 11.51 7.91 28.03
CA ARG A 152 10.15 8.48 28.13
C ARG A 152 10.04 9.97 27.76
N GLN A 153 11.12 10.59 27.27
CA GLN A 153 11.11 11.96 26.77
C GLN A 153 10.23 12.07 25.52
N GLN A 154 9.53 13.19 25.39
CA GLN A 154 8.62 13.45 24.29
C GLN A 154 8.81 14.87 23.74
N ASP A 155 8.82 14.98 22.42
CA ASP A 155 8.78 16.24 21.70
C ASP A 155 7.40 16.41 21.06
N THR A 156 6.89 17.65 21.06
CA THR A 156 5.55 17.96 20.51
C THR A 156 5.67 18.93 19.35
N PHE A 157 5.22 18.51 18.18
CA PHE A 157 5.14 19.33 16.97
C PHE A 157 3.68 19.69 16.67
N LYS A 158 3.42 20.97 16.43
CA LYS A 158 2.04 21.48 16.29
C LYS A 158 1.56 21.44 14.83
N PHE A 159 0.25 21.24 14.66
CA PHE A 159 -0.45 21.36 13.38
C PHE A 159 0.11 20.51 12.22
N VAL A 160 0.46 19.27 12.54
CA VAL A 160 0.98 18.28 11.59
C VAL A 160 -0.16 17.63 10.82
N THR A 161 -0.06 17.61 9.49
CA THR A 161 -1.05 16.98 8.61
C THR A 161 -0.71 15.54 8.28
N ASP A 162 0.57 15.27 8.02
CA ASP A 162 1.09 13.95 7.67
C ASP A 162 2.50 13.77 8.24
N TYR A 163 2.89 12.53 8.53
CA TYR A 163 4.18 12.18 9.11
C TYR A 163 4.58 10.77 8.72
N THR A 164 5.87 10.48 8.58
CA THR A 164 6.35 9.17 8.16
C THR A 164 7.74 8.86 8.70
N PHE A 165 7.98 7.60 9.07
CA PHE A 165 9.31 7.12 9.45
C PHE A 165 10.03 6.53 8.24
N ALA A 166 11.35 6.71 8.19
CA ALA A 166 12.19 5.93 7.30
C ALA A 166 12.23 4.47 7.78
N LYS A 167 12.23 3.54 6.81
CA LYS A 167 12.12 2.10 7.09
C LYS A 167 13.33 1.57 7.84
N LYS A 168 14.55 1.89 7.38
CA LYS A 168 15.83 1.48 7.98
C LYS A 168 16.57 2.62 8.67
N GLY A 169 16.53 3.83 8.10
CA GLY A 169 17.16 5.00 8.70
C GLY A 169 16.36 5.52 9.88
N LYS A 170 17.04 6.01 10.91
CA LYS A 170 16.42 6.64 12.08
C LYS A 170 16.06 8.10 11.78
N ALA A 171 15.14 8.27 10.84
CA ALA A 171 14.65 9.57 10.40
C ALA A 171 13.12 9.62 10.43
N LEU A 172 12.59 10.79 10.76
CA LEU A 172 11.17 11.11 10.77
C LEU A 172 10.94 12.37 9.94
N ALA A 173 9.98 12.33 9.02
CA ALA A 173 9.53 13.51 8.29
C ALA A 173 8.09 13.83 8.66
N TRP A 174 7.75 15.11 8.65
CA TRP A 174 6.36 15.55 8.79
C TRP A 174 6.09 16.83 8.02
N ALA A 175 4.83 16.97 7.62
CA ALA A 175 4.28 18.16 7.00
C ALA A 175 3.43 18.93 8.02
N THR A 176 3.63 20.24 8.13
CA THR A 176 2.87 21.14 9.01
C THR A 176 2.23 22.27 8.23
N THR A 177 1.08 22.77 8.72
CA THR A 177 0.46 23.99 8.19
C THR A 177 0.96 25.27 8.89
N GLY A 178 1.98 25.16 9.73
CA GLY A 178 2.53 26.27 10.51
C GLY A 178 1.86 26.41 11.89
N GLU A 179 2.59 26.97 12.86
CA GLU A 179 2.11 27.05 14.26
C GLU A 179 0.99 28.07 14.49
N ASN A 180 0.89 29.07 13.64
CA ASN A 180 -0.13 30.12 13.70
C ASN A 180 -0.57 30.50 12.27
N ASP A 181 -1.54 31.39 12.15
CA ASP A 181 -2.08 31.83 10.85
C ASP A 181 -1.08 32.64 10.00
N SER A 182 0.01 33.09 10.61
CA SER A 182 1.09 33.83 9.93
C SER A 182 2.28 32.93 9.57
N ALA A 183 2.31 31.69 10.08
CA ALA A 183 3.38 30.74 9.84
C ALA A 183 3.15 30.01 8.52
N ASN A 184 4.24 29.82 7.79
CA ASN A 184 4.23 29.11 6.53
C ASN A 184 4.00 27.61 6.73
N ALA A 185 3.39 26.97 5.74
CA ALA A 185 3.33 25.52 5.65
C ALA A 185 4.71 24.98 5.27
N ALA A 186 5.19 23.97 5.99
CA ALA A 186 6.55 23.48 5.81
C ALA A 186 6.65 21.96 5.97
N ILE A 187 7.73 21.39 5.44
CA ILE A 187 8.14 20.00 5.70
C ILE A 187 9.45 20.02 6.47
N TYR A 188 9.49 19.20 7.51
CA TYR A 188 10.67 19.00 8.33
C TYR A 188 11.12 17.55 8.27
N VAL A 189 12.43 17.37 8.36
CA VAL A 189 13.09 16.07 8.55
C VAL A 189 13.90 16.14 9.83
N LEU A 190 13.65 15.20 10.73
CA LEU A 190 14.39 15.01 11.97
C LEU A 190 15.20 13.72 11.86
N GLU A 191 16.52 13.85 11.96
CA GLU A 191 17.42 12.72 12.17
C GLU A 191 17.48 12.42 13.67
N LEU A 192 17.27 11.17 14.07
CA LEU A 192 17.17 10.78 15.48
C LEU A 192 18.50 10.23 16.03
N ASP A 193 19.44 9.82 15.17
CA ASP A 193 20.80 9.42 15.59
C ASP A 193 21.64 10.63 15.99
N LYS A 194 21.55 11.72 15.22
CA LYS A 194 22.09 13.03 15.53
C LYS A 194 20.89 13.96 15.50
N PRO A 195 20.41 14.50 16.63
CA PRO A 195 19.19 15.30 16.69
C PRO A 195 19.37 16.60 15.90
N SER A 196 19.20 16.51 14.58
CA SER A 196 19.27 17.62 13.64
C SER A 196 17.92 17.74 12.96
N LEU A 197 17.34 18.92 13.10
CA LEU A 197 16.08 19.29 12.49
C LEU A 197 16.34 20.15 11.26
N THR A 198 15.99 19.63 10.08
CA THR A 198 16.16 20.33 8.81
C THR A 198 14.79 20.68 8.24
N LYS A 199 14.57 21.97 7.96
CA LYS A 199 13.38 22.44 7.23
C LYS A 199 13.67 22.34 5.73
N ILE A 200 13.08 21.35 5.07
CA ILE A 200 13.43 21.02 3.68
C ILE A 200 12.58 21.76 2.64
N HIS A 201 11.40 22.23 3.00
CA HIS A 201 10.51 22.97 2.12
C HIS A 201 9.62 23.91 2.92
N GLU A 202 9.31 25.08 2.37
CA GLU A 202 8.47 26.09 2.97
C GLU A 202 7.67 26.83 1.90
N ALA A 203 6.38 27.06 2.16
CA ALA A 203 5.51 27.86 1.32
C ALA A 203 4.46 28.57 2.19
N ALA A 204 4.04 29.77 1.78
CA ALA A 204 3.07 30.57 2.55
C ALA A 204 1.81 29.77 2.90
N LYS A 205 1.26 29.07 1.91
CA LYS A 205 0.22 28.07 2.10
C LYS A 205 0.48 26.93 1.13
N ALA A 206 0.45 25.70 1.64
CA ALA A 206 0.56 24.52 0.80
C ALA A 206 -0.16 23.34 1.42
N LYS A 207 -0.59 22.41 0.57
CA LYS A 207 -0.98 21.06 0.96
C LYS A 207 0.09 20.10 0.49
N TYR A 208 0.47 19.19 1.36
CA TYR A 208 1.47 18.17 1.10
C TYR A 208 0.78 16.81 1.00
N ALA A 209 1.20 16.00 0.04
CA ALA A 209 0.70 14.65 -0.17
C ALA A 209 1.86 13.69 -0.47
N GLN A 210 1.63 12.40 -0.20
CA GLN A 210 2.55 11.31 -0.54
C GLN A 210 3.95 11.46 0.06
N LEU A 211 4.05 11.94 1.30
CA LEU A 211 5.31 12.07 2.03
C LEU A 211 5.91 10.68 2.31
N ASN A 212 6.93 10.28 1.56
CA ASN A 212 7.52 8.95 1.66
C ASN A 212 9.05 8.99 1.56
N PHE A 213 9.71 8.22 2.43
CA PHE A 213 11.15 8.00 2.40
C PHE A 213 11.54 6.83 1.49
N SER A 214 12.80 6.82 1.07
CA SER A 214 13.47 5.62 0.58
C SER A 214 13.68 4.59 1.70
N GLU A 215 14.05 3.35 1.35
CA GLU A 215 14.26 2.32 2.39
C GLU A 215 15.39 2.70 3.35
N SER A 216 16.46 3.34 2.87
CA SER A 216 17.57 3.81 3.71
C SER A 216 17.18 5.00 4.58
N GLY A 217 16.23 5.82 4.13
CA GLY A 217 15.87 7.10 4.75
C GLY A 217 16.67 8.30 4.22
N ASN A 218 17.57 8.10 3.24
CA ASN A 218 18.40 9.16 2.69
C ASN A 218 17.70 10.02 1.64
N HIS A 219 16.59 9.54 1.07
CA HIS A 219 15.80 10.30 0.11
C HIS A 219 14.36 10.41 0.58
N LEU A 220 13.75 11.55 0.30
CA LEU A 220 12.34 11.84 0.57
C LEU A 220 11.69 12.40 -0.69
N GLY A 221 10.53 11.87 -1.06
CA GLY A 221 9.70 12.37 -2.15
C GLY A 221 8.35 12.82 -1.62
N PHE A 222 7.82 13.92 -2.16
CA PHE A 222 6.51 14.44 -1.80
C PHE A 222 5.91 15.32 -2.90
N VAL A 223 4.59 15.39 -2.93
CA VAL A 223 3.83 16.25 -3.85
C VAL A 223 3.33 17.48 -3.09
N VAL A 224 3.56 18.65 -3.67
CA VAL A 224 3.16 19.95 -3.13
C VAL A 224 2.05 20.55 -3.99
N ASP A 225 1.06 21.11 -3.32
CA ASP A 225 0.01 21.93 -3.93
C ASP A 225 -0.02 23.27 -3.20
N THR A 226 0.56 24.30 -3.83
CA THR A 226 0.72 25.64 -3.27
C THR A 226 -0.56 26.48 -3.32
N ASP A 227 -1.56 26.05 -4.08
CA ASP A 227 -2.83 26.76 -4.15
C ASP A 227 -3.78 26.25 -3.07
N THR A 228 -4.36 27.16 -2.30
CA THR A 228 -5.37 26.83 -1.27
C THR A 228 -6.76 27.33 -1.60
N THR A 229 -6.93 28.00 -2.74
CA THR A 229 -8.21 28.44 -3.26
C THR A 229 -9.00 27.26 -3.87
N LYS A 230 -10.24 27.53 -4.31
CA LYS A 230 -11.09 26.54 -4.98
C LYS A 230 -10.82 26.47 -6.49
N VAL A 231 -9.62 26.81 -6.94
CA VAL A 231 -9.23 26.64 -8.35
C VAL A 231 -9.34 25.16 -8.72
N GLN A 232 -10.01 24.89 -9.83
CA GLN A 232 -10.25 23.53 -10.32
C GLN A 232 -8.95 22.89 -10.81
N LEU A 233 -8.09 23.67 -11.47
CA LEU A 233 -6.79 23.23 -11.98
C LEU A 233 -5.66 23.50 -10.97
N ARG A 234 -5.34 22.51 -10.14
CA ARG A 234 -4.35 22.64 -9.06
C ARG A 234 -2.91 22.59 -9.59
N PRO A 235 -2.03 23.56 -9.24
CA PRO A 235 -0.62 23.56 -9.64
C PRO A 235 0.19 22.61 -8.77
N ARG A 236 0.03 21.31 -9.00
CA ARG A 236 0.74 20.25 -8.28
C ARG A 236 2.16 20.11 -8.79
N GLU A 237 3.11 20.00 -7.88
CA GLU A 237 4.54 19.88 -8.14
C GLU A 237 5.13 18.70 -7.34
N LEU A 238 6.11 18.00 -7.90
CA LEU A 238 6.84 16.92 -7.23
C LEU A 238 8.21 17.43 -6.79
N TYR A 239 8.53 17.20 -5.52
CA TYR A 239 9.81 17.55 -4.94
C TYR A 239 10.55 16.31 -4.46
N HIS A 240 11.87 16.41 -4.47
CA HIS A 240 12.79 15.41 -3.96
C HIS A 240 13.78 16.07 -3.02
N TRP A 241 14.11 15.38 -1.94
CA TRP A 241 15.15 15.78 -1.01
C TRP A 241 16.08 14.61 -0.78
N GLN A 242 17.37 14.91 -0.62
CA GLN A 242 18.40 13.96 -0.22
C GLN A 242 19.13 14.48 1.02
N THR A 243 19.51 13.57 1.91
CA THR A 243 20.34 13.89 3.09
C THR A 243 21.58 14.70 2.69
N GLY A 244 21.80 15.81 3.38
CA GLY A 244 22.86 16.78 3.08
C GLY A 244 22.41 17.98 2.24
N MET A 245 21.24 17.91 1.58
CA MET A 245 20.65 19.07 0.92
C MET A 245 19.98 20.00 1.95
N ALA A 246 20.22 21.31 1.81
CA ALA A 246 19.60 22.32 2.68
C ALA A 246 18.09 22.46 2.42
N ALA A 247 17.65 22.28 1.18
CA ALA A 247 16.24 22.33 0.77
C ALA A 247 15.97 21.27 -0.31
N ALA A 248 14.70 20.90 -0.47
CA ALA A 248 14.23 19.99 -1.50
C ALA A 248 14.26 20.65 -2.89
N GLU A 249 14.61 19.88 -3.91
CA GLU A 249 14.61 20.30 -5.32
C GLU A 249 13.27 19.97 -5.97
N LYS A 250 12.75 20.91 -6.78
CA LYS A 250 11.58 20.66 -7.63
C LYS A 250 11.99 19.83 -8.84
N LEU A 251 11.37 18.66 -9.02
CA LEU A 251 11.68 17.77 -10.15
C LEU A 251 10.66 17.82 -11.28
N VAL A 252 9.37 17.89 -10.97
CA VAL A 252 8.30 17.80 -11.98
C VAL A 252 7.17 18.76 -11.68
N ASP A 253 6.74 19.48 -12.72
CA ASP A 253 5.53 20.28 -12.76
C ASP A 253 4.79 20.09 -14.09
N ALA A 254 3.73 20.86 -14.33
CA ALA A 254 2.93 20.78 -15.55
C ALA A 254 3.72 21.11 -16.84
N ASN A 255 4.78 21.91 -16.74
CA ASN A 255 5.59 22.32 -17.89
C ASN A 255 6.61 21.22 -18.24
N THR A 256 7.14 20.56 -17.22
CA THR A 256 8.16 19.51 -17.37
C THR A 256 7.62 18.27 -18.06
N THR A 257 6.32 17.98 -17.95
CA THR A 257 5.71 16.77 -18.53
C THR A 257 5.36 16.87 -20.01
N GLY A 258 5.32 18.08 -20.60
CA GLY A 258 4.98 18.32 -22.01
C GLY A 258 3.52 18.05 -22.41
N ASN A 259 2.79 17.22 -21.66
CA ASN A 259 1.43 16.75 -21.97
C ASN A 259 0.37 17.28 -20.98
N ASN A 260 0.66 18.38 -20.26
CA ASN A 260 -0.20 18.98 -19.23
C ASN A 260 -0.59 18.01 -18.09
N LEU A 261 0.09 16.86 -17.99
CA LEU A 261 -0.04 15.92 -16.89
C LEU A 261 0.63 16.51 -15.64
N ARG A 262 0.06 16.24 -14.47
CA ARG A 262 0.56 16.79 -13.19
C ARG A 262 0.80 15.67 -12.18
N PRO A 263 1.77 15.83 -11.27
CA PRO A 263 1.94 14.91 -10.14
C PRO A 263 0.62 14.65 -9.40
N SER A 264 0.30 13.38 -9.18
CA SER A 264 -0.91 12.96 -8.48
C SER A 264 -0.68 12.93 -6.96
N PRO A 265 -1.60 13.47 -6.15
CA PRO A 265 -1.55 13.34 -4.69
C PRO A 265 -2.05 11.97 -4.22
N TYR A 266 -2.60 11.14 -5.10
CA TYR A 266 -3.24 9.87 -4.74
C TYR A 266 -2.35 8.66 -5.00
N GLU A 267 -1.43 8.75 -5.96
CA GLU A 267 -0.51 7.67 -6.29
C GLU A 267 0.72 7.67 -5.38
N LYS A 268 1.13 6.50 -4.92
CA LYS A 268 2.22 6.39 -3.93
C LYS A 268 3.57 6.77 -4.53
N VAL A 269 4.18 7.81 -3.96
CA VAL A 269 5.59 8.14 -4.21
C VAL A 269 6.48 7.13 -3.49
N HIS A 270 7.38 6.46 -4.21
CA HIS A 270 8.28 5.47 -3.63
C HIS A 270 9.57 5.32 -4.43
N PHE A 271 10.59 4.74 -3.80
CA PHE A 271 11.92 4.58 -4.39
C PHE A 271 12.21 3.12 -4.72
N SER A 272 13.09 2.89 -5.69
CA SER A 272 13.74 1.59 -5.88
C SER A 272 14.61 1.23 -4.68
N LYS A 273 14.89 -0.06 -4.48
CA LYS A 273 15.71 -0.51 -3.33
C LYS A 273 17.18 -0.08 -3.43
N ASP A 274 17.66 0.16 -4.64
CA ASP A 274 18.98 0.75 -4.90
C ASP A 274 18.97 2.29 -4.86
N GLU A 275 17.79 2.90 -4.66
CA GLU A 275 17.58 4.36 -4.56
C GLU A 275 17.98 5.14 -5.82
N THR A 276 18.14 4.45 -6.96
CA THR A 276 18.45 5.06 -8.26
C THR A 276 17.21 5.63 -8.96
N LYS A 277 16.00 5.16 -8.60
CA LYS A 277 14.75 5.52 -9.27
C LYS A 277 13.69 5.99 -8.27
N LEU A 278 12.97 7.04 -8.64
CA LEU A 278 11.80 7.56 -7.94
C LEU A 278 10.56 7.31 -8.77
N TYR A 279 9.62 6.54 -8.25
CA TYR A 279 8.34 6.23 -8.87
C TYR A 279 7.22 7.07 -8.28
N PHE A 280 6.34 7.58 -9.14
CA PHE A 280 5.19 8.41 -8.77
C PHE A 280 4.12 8.36 -9.86
N GLY A 281 2.95 8.97 -9.61
CA GLY A 281 1.87 9.03 -10.58
C GLY A 281 1.72 10.40 -11.23
N LEU A 282 1.46 10.42 -12.54
CA LEU A 282 1.03 11.58 -13.30
C LEU A 282 -0.47 11.49 -13.60
N ALA A 283 -1.27 12.41 -13.07
CA ALA A 283 -2.70 12.49 -13.29
C ALA A 283 -3.05 13.45 -14.43
N LYS A 284 -4.12 13.13 -15.14
CA LYS A 284 -4.77 14.04 -16.09
C LYS A 284 -5.29 15.29 -15.38
N PRO A 285 -5.36 16.45 -16.06
CA PRO A 285 -6.07 17.60 -15.53
C PRO A 285 -7.55 17.24 -15.32
N PRO A 286 -8.20 17.72 -14.26
CA PRO A 286 -9.62 17.54 -14.07
C PRO A 286 -10.39 18.27 -15.18
N ILE A 287 -11.57 17.76 -15.51
CA ILE A 287 -12.51 18.44 -16.41
C ILE A 287 -12.95 19.74 -15.72
N ILE A 288 -12.72 20.87 -16.38
CA ILE A 288 -13.09 22.18 -15.86
C ILE A 288 -14.58 22.37 -16.07
N LYS A 289 -15.33 22.52 -14.98
CA LYS A 289 -16.76 22.81 -14.98
C LYS A 289 -16.97 24.32 -15.01
N ASP A 290 -18.01 24.76 -15.71
CA ASP A 290 -18.46 26.14 -15.59
C ASP A 290 -19.10 26.34 -14.20
N THR A 291 -18.57 27.29 -13.43
CA THR A 291 -19.08 27.62 -12.09
C THR A 291 -19.95 28.86 -12.08
N SER A 292 -20.23 29.46 -13.25
CA SER A 292 -21.13 30.61 -13.36
C SER A 292 -22.60 30.20 -13.35
N LEU A 293 -22.91 28.98 -13.82
CA LEU A 293 -24.25 28.42 -13.84
C LEU A 293 -24.66 27.89 -12.46
N LEU A 294 -25.94 28.08 -12.14
CA LEU A 294 -26.57 27.43 -10.99
C LEU A 294 -26.77 25.93 -11.27
N GLU A 295 -26.95 25.13 -10.22
CA GLU A 295 -27.10 23.67 -10.38
C GLU A 295 -28.37 23.32 -11.16
N GLU A 296 -29.43 24.12 -11.02
CA GLU A 296 -30.69 23.97 -11.76
C GLU A 296 -30.57 24.34 -13.25
N GLU A 297 -29.55 25.13 -13.61
CA GLU A 297 -29.27 25.51 -15.01
C GLU A 297 -28.41 24.47 -15.73
N ILE A 298 -27.76 23.58 -14.97
CA ILE A 298 -26.95 22.49 -15.51
C ILE A 298 -27.88 21.35 -15.90
N VAL A 299 -28.04 21.14 -17.21
CA VAL A 299 -28.82 20.01 -17.72
C VAL A 299 -28.06 18.71 -17.43
N ASN A 300 -28.59 17.90 -16.50
CA ASN A 300 -28.07 16.58 -16.19
C ASN A 300 -28.75 15.54 -17.09
N VAL A 301 -28.07 15.16 -18.19
CA VAL A 301 -28.49 14.06 -19.07
C VAL A 301 -27.47 12.94 -18.98
N GLU A 302 -27.99 11.72 -18.85
CA GLU A 302 -27.20 10.50 -18.97
C GLU A 302 -27.29 10.01 -20.41
N VAL A 303 -26.14 9.95 -21.09
CA VAL A 303 -26.02 9.42 -22.44
C VAL A 303 -25.17 8.17 -22.37
N TRP A 304 -25.70 7.05 -22.82
CA TRP A 304 -24.99 5.77 -22.89
C TRP A 304 -25.28 5.09 -24.23
N THR A 305 -24.30 4.34 -24.75
CA THR A 305 -24.46 3.48 -25.93
C THR A 305 -24.40 2.00 -25.56
N TYR A 306 -24.91 1.14 -26.44
CA TYR A 306 -24.97 -0.31 -26.18
C TYR A 306 -23.62 -1.02 -26.35
N ASP A 307 -22.67 -0.38 -27.04
CA ASP A 307 -21.35 -0.90 -27.41
C ASP A 307 -20.21 -0.31 -26.56
N GLU A 308 -20.53 0.29 -25.42
CA GLU A 308 -19.54 0.84 -24.51
C GLU A 308 -18.66 -0.24 -23.87
N PRO A 309 -17.35 0.00 -23.71
CA PRO A 309 -16.43 -0.96 -23.09
C PRO A 309 -16.79 -1.27 -21.64
N GLN A 310 -17.46 -0.35 -20.94
CA GLN A 310 -17.94 -0.54 -19.57
C GLN A 310 -19.40 -0.12 -19.49
N LEU A 311 -20.22 -0.91 -18.79
CA LEU A 311 -21.60 -0.54 -18.49
C LEU A 311 -21.65 0.78 -17.71
N TYR A 312 -22.64 1.61 -18.01
CA TYR A 312 -22.88 2.89 -17.33
C TYR A 312 -22.89 2.76 -15.79
N THR A 313 -23.57 1.75 -15.24
CA THR A 313 -23.63 1.51 -13.79
C THR A 313 -22.25 1.22 -13.18
N VAL A 314 -21.34 0.62 -13.95
CA VAL A 314 -19.95 0.39 -13.53
C VAL A 314 -19.17 1.70 -13.58
N GLN A 315 -19.39 2.54 -14.59
CA GLN A 315 -18.75 3.86 -14.69
C GLN A 315 -19.13 4.75 -13.50
N GLU A 316 -20.39 4.76 -13.08
CA GLU A 316 -20.83 5.51 -11.89
C GLU A 316 -20.10 5.05 -10.62
N LEU A 317 -19.99 3.74 -10.42
CA LEU A 317 -19.27 3.16 -9.29
C LEU A 317 -17.77 3.47 -9.35
N GLN A 318 -17.22 3.60 -10.56
CA GLN A 318 -15.80 3.80 -10.81
C GLN A 318 -15.39 5.28 -10.90
N LEU A 319 -16.34 6.22 -11.01
CA LEU A 319 -16.10 7.66 -11.15
C LEU A 319 -15.07 8.21 -10.16
N LYS A 320 -15.13 7.77 -8.89
CA LYS A 320 -14.16 8.17 -7.87
C LYS A 320 -12.75 7.66 -8.15
N ASN A 321 -12.61 6.44 -8.67
CA ASN A 321 -11.32 5.85 -9.02
C ASN A 321 -10.75 6.51 -10.28
N ASP A 322 -11.60 6.79 -11.28
CA ASP A 322 -11.19 7.42 -12.53
C ASP A 322 -10.74 8.87 -12.32
N THR A 323 -11.43 9.62 -11.45
CA THR A 323 -11.05 10.99 -11.09
C THR A 323 -9.73 11.11 -10.32
N VAL A 324 -9.28 10.03 -9.68
CA VAL A 324 -7.99 9.98 -8.97
C VAL A 324 -6.91 9.17 -9.70
N GLN A 325 -7.26 8.61 -10.87
CA GLN A 325 -6.36 7.78 -11.67
C GLN A 325 -5.11 8.56 -12.06
N ALA A 326 -3.97 7.88 -11.98
CA ALA A 326 -2.68 8.42 -12.36
C ALA A 326 -1.86 7.36 -13.08
N TYR A 327 -1.03 7.81 -14.01
CA TYR A 327 -0.12 6.98 -14.77
C TYR A 327 1.22 6.90 -14.06
N THR A 328 1.69 5.68 -13.79
CA THR A 328 2.99 5.49 -13.18
C THR A 328 4.10 6.05 -14.08
N SER A 329 4.99 6.81 -13.47
CA SER A 329 6.14 7.45 -14.09
C SER A 329 7.36 7.25 -13.20
N VAL A 330 8.55 7.36 -13.78
CA VAL A 330 9.82 7.19 -13.10
C VAL A 330 10.74 8.37 -13.36
N ILE A 331 11.47 8.78 -12.33
CA ILE A 331 12.62 9.68 -12.45
C ILE A 331 13.87 8.88 -12.15
N HIS A 332 14.84 8.97 -13.06
CA HIS A 332 16.17 8.41 -12.91
C HIS A 332 17.07 9.41 -12.17
N LEU A 333 17.22 9.23 -10.86
CA LEU A 333 18.03 10.10 -10.00
C LEU A 333 19.52 10.01 -10.37
N ASP A 334 19.96 8.85 -10.85
CA ASP A 334 21.31 8.58 -11.36
C ASP A 334 21.61 9.25 -12.71
N LYS A 335 20.58 9.62 -13.47
CA LYS A 335 20.70 10.19 -14.83
C LYS A 335 20.17 11.61 -14.90
N LYS A 336 20.68 12.49 -14.03
CA LYS A 336 20.32 13.93 -14.00
C LYS A 336 18.79 14.14 -13.91
N ASN A 337 18.11 13.36 -13.08
CA ASN A 337 16.67 13.45 -12.87
C ASN A 337 15.82 13.28 -14.16
N ALA A 338 16.28 12.44 -15.10
CA ALA A 338 15.54 12.19 -16.34
C ALA A 338 14.16 11.56 -16.05
N LEU A 339 13.11 12.22 -16.52
CA LEU A 339 11.73 11.78 -16.40
C LEU A 339 11.36 10.80 -17.53
N THR A 340 10.70 9.70 -17.20
CA THR A 340 10.14 8.75 -18.16
C THR A 340 8.74 8.33 -17.72
N GLN A 341 7.75 8.59 -18.56
CA GLN A 341 6.37 8.16 -18.33
C GLN A 341 6.20 6.69 -18.77
N LEU A 342 5.69 5.83 -17.87
CA LEU A 342 5.51 4.40 -18.16
C LEU A 342 4.07 4.09 -18.56
N GLY A 343 3.12 4.62 -17.80
CA GLY A 343 1.69 4.46 -18.07
C GLY A 343 1.13 5.51 -19.01
N ASN A 344 0.13 5.15 -19.79
CA ASN A 344 -0.63 6.06 -20.65
C ASN A 344 -2.06 5.53 -20.83
N ASP A 345 -2.86 6.18 -21.68
CA ASP A 345 -4.25 5.81 -21.92
C ASP A 345 -4.42 4.40 -22.50
N THR A 346 -3.43 3.93 -23.27
CA THR A 346 -3.42 2.56 -23.83
C THR A 346 -2.97 1.54 -22.80
N TYR A 347 -1.96 1.86 -22.00
CA TYR A 347 -1.40 1.01 -20.95
C TYR A 347 -1.48 1.73 -19.60
N PRO A 348 -2.67 1.78 -18.98
CA PRO A 348 -2.86 2.50 -17.73
C PRO A 348 -2.25 1.76 -16.53
N GLU A 349 -2.20 0.43 -16.60
CA GLU A 349 -1.72 -0.43 -15.51
C GLU A 349 -0.26 -0.86 -15.75
N ILE A 350 0.58 -0.70 -14.72
CA ILE A 350 2.01 -0.99 -14.76
C ILE A 350 2.39 -1.91 -13.61
N ILE A 351 3.06 -3.02 -13.92
CA ILE A 351 3.68 -3.89 -12.92
C ILE A 351 5.19 -3.63 -12.91
N LEU A 352 5.68 -3.28 -11.72
CA LEU A 352 7.10 -3.17 -11.40
C LEU A 352 7.58 -4.41 -10.66
N THR A 353 8.88 -4.69 -10.74
CA THR A 353 9.48 -5.75 -9.91
C THR A 353 9.43 -5.39 -8.42
N ALA A 354 9.41 -6.39 -7.54
CA ALA A 354 9.31 -6.19 -6.08
C ALA A 354 10.40 -5.27 -5.47
N ASN A 355 11.52 -5.09 -6.16
CA ASN A 355 12.58 -4.18 -5.73
C ASN A 355 12.57 -2.84 -6.48
N GLY A 356 11.86 -2.71 -7.60
CA GLY A 356 11.92 -1.52 -8.47
C GLY A 356 13.27 -1.31 -9.17
N ASN A 357 14.19 -2.28 -9.09
CA ASN A 357 15.54 -2.11 -9.65
C ASN A 357 15.64 -2.57 -11.10
N ALA A 358 14.76 -3.48 -11.53
CA ALA A 358 14.84 -4.09 -12.85
C ALA A 358 14.80 -3.04 -13.96
N PRO A 359 15.51 -3.27 -15.08
CA PRO A 359 15.55 -2.34 -16.22
C PRO A 359 14.27 -2.36 -17.06
N VAL A 360 13.25 -3.11 -16.63
CA VAL A 360 12.00 -3.33 -17.38
C VAL A 360 10.78 -3.20 -16.48
N ALA A 361 9.67 -2.78 -17.09
CA ALA A 361 8.34 -2.79 -16.51
C ALA A 361 7.37 -3.56 -17.43
N LEU A 362 6.32 -4.14 -16.86
CA LEU A 362 5.27 -4.83 -17.61
C LEU A 362 4.06 -3.90 -17.69
N LEU A 363 3.65 -3.62 -18.92
CA LEU A 363 2.51 -2.80 -19.27
C LEU A 363 1.31 -3.71 -19.54
N ILE A 364 0.13 -3.29 -19.06
CA ILE A 364 -1.10 -4.06 -19.20
C ILE A 364 -2.17 -3.21 -19.88
N ASN A 365 -2.84 -3.78 -20.88
CA ASN A 365 -3.95 -3.15 -21.57
C ASN A 365 -5.16 -4.11 -21.62
N SER A 366 -6.23 -3.76 -20.92
CA SER A 366 -7.51 -4.50 -20.94
C SER A 366 -8.55 -3.88 -21.87
N THR A 367 -8.32 -2.67 -22.38
CA THR A 367 -9.31 -1.88 -23.12
C THR A 367 -9.87 -2.59 -24.36
N PRO A 368 -9.06 -3.29 -25.20
CA PRO A 368 -9.56 -4.00 -26.37
C PRO A 368 -10.58 -5.10 -26.06
N TYR A 369 -10.58 -5.61 -24.82
CA TYR A 369 -11.39 -6.76 -24.41
C TYR A 369 -12.49 -6.39 -23.40
N ALA A 370 -12.61 -5.11 -23.06
CA ALA A 370 -13.54 -4.66 -22.04
C ALA A 370 -15.01 -4.91 -22.45
N LEU A 371 -15.36 -4.65 -23.71
CA LEU A 371 -16.70 -4.93 -24.24
C LEU A 371 -17.01 -6.44 -24.21
N GLU A 372 -16.15 -7.29 -24.79
CA GLU A 372 -16.37 -8.74 -24.80
C GLU A 372 -16.39 -9.38 -23.40
N SER A 373 -15.70 -8.78 -22.42
CA SER A 373 -15.70 -9.26 -21.04
C SER A 373 -17.08 -9.26 -20.39
N GLN A 374 -18.01 -8.43 -20.89
CA GLN A 374 -19.35 -8.28 -20.31
C GLN A 374 -20.22 -9.52 -20.48
N TRP A 375 -20.03 -10.29 -21.55
CA TRP A 375 -20.78 -11.54 -21.79
C TRP A 375 -19.92 -12.81 -21.66
N THR A 376 -18.61 -12.71 -21.84
CA THR A 376 -17.70 -13.85 -21.63
C THR A 376 -17.38 -14.09 -20.15
N GLY A 377 -17.48 -13.05 -19.31
CA GLY A 377 -16.99 -13.09 -17.93
C GLY A 377 -15.45 -13.16 -17.82
N GLU A 378 -14.73 -13.11 -18.95
CA GLU A 378 -13.29 -13.21 -19.00
C GLU A 378 -12.61 -11.84 -19.02
N ARG A 379 -11.52 -11.70 -18.26
CA ARG A 379 -10.72 -10.48 -18.20
C ARG A 379 -9.44 -10.65 -19.01
N ALA A 380 -9.57 -10.80 -20.32
CA ALA A 380 -8.44 -10.89 -21.23
C ALA A 380 -7.67 -9.57 -21.29
N ARG A 381 -6.35 -9.63 -21.46
CA ARG A 381 -5.46 -8.45 -21.54
C ARG A 381 -4.33 -8.66 -22.53
N ASP A 382 -3.91 -7.55 -23.13
CA ASP A 382 -2.65 -7.42 -23.84
C ASP A 382 -1.53 -7.07 -22.85
N TYR A 383 -0.33 -7.61 -23.11
CA TYR A 383 0.85 -7.31 -22.30
C TYR A 383 2.01 -6.84 -23.17
N ALA A 384 2.68 -5.79 -22.72
CA ALA A 384 3.86 -5.25 -23.34
C ALA A 384 4.99 -5.05 -22.31
N VAL A 385 6.24 -5.10 -22.76
CA VAL A 385 7.40 -4.81 -21.94
C VAL A 385 7.93 -3.43 -22.30
N PHE A 386 8.19 -2.62 -21.28
CA PHE A 386 8.83 -1.32 -21.41
C PHE A 386 10.26 -1.40 -20.89
N ASN A 387 11.22 -0.97 -21.71
CA ASN A 387 12.61 -0.87 -21.31
C ASN A 387 12.89 0.53 -20.72
N LEU A 388 13.20 0.58 -19.42
CA LEU A 388 13.44 1.82 -18.69
C LEU A 388 14.75 2.53 -19.12
N ALA A 389 15.69 1.82 -19.75
CA ALA A 389 16.94 2.43 -20.20
C ALA A 389 16.80 3.12 -21.56
N THR A 390 15.98 2.57 -22.46
CA THR A 390 15.84 3.07 -23.84
C THR A 390 14.51 3.78 -24.10
N GLY A 391 13.51 3.63 -23.21
CA GLY A 391 12.15 4.09 -23.46
C GLY A 391 11.39 3.24 -24.49
N ALA A 392 11.96 2.12 -24.94
CA ALA A 392 11.34 1.28 -25.96
C ALA A 392 10.23 0.41 -25.36
N GLN A 393 9.07 0.42 -26.02
CA GLN A 393 7.92 -0.41 -25.69
C GLN A 393 7.76 -1.53 -26.74
N LYS A 394 7.55 -2.77 -26.29
CA LYS A 394 7.29 -3.91 -27.17
C LYS A 394 6.12 -4.76 -26.66
N LYS A 395 5.10 -4.95 -27.49
CA LYS A 395 4.01 -5.90 -27.20
C LYS A 395 4.56 -7.33 -27.25
N ILE A 396 4.27 -8.12 -26.21
CA ILE A 396 4.81 -9.49 -26.05
C ILE A 396 3.73 -10.56 -26.03
N LEU A 397 2.52 -10.24 -25.56
CA LEU A 397 1.40 -11.18 -25.47
C LEU A 397 0.11 -10.45 -25.85
N ALA A 398 -0.81 -11.18 -26.46
CA ALA A 398 -2.13 -10.68 -26.83
C ALA A 398 -3.23 -11.58 -26.27
N LYS A 399 -4.37 -10.99 -25.90
CA LYS A 399 -5.58 -11.68 -25.43
C LYS A 399 -5.31 -12.82 -24.42
N VAL A 400 -4.54 -12.54 -23.37
CA VAL A 400 -4.30 -13.55 -22.32
C VAL A 400 -5.42 -13.47 -21.29
N ALA A 401 -6.21 -14.54 -21.18
CA ALA A 401 -7.28 -14.70 -20.20
C ALA A 401 -6.69 -15.16 -18.87
N GLY A 402 -6.08 -14.25 -18.12
CA GLY A 402 -5.47 -14.58 -16.84
C GLY A 402 -4.51 -13.52 -16.33
N ARG A 403 -4.03 -13.71 -15.11
CA ARG A 403 -3.05 -12.81 -14.49
C ARG A 403 -1.65 -13.18 -14.95
N VAL A 404 -0.94 -12.17 -15.45
CA VAL A 404 0.47 -12.26 -15.84
C VAL A 404 1.27 -11.34 -14.93
N ASP A 405 2.46 -11.77 -14.54
CA ASP A 405 3.33 -11.06 -13.61
C ASP A 405 4.80 -11.13 -14.04
N LEU A 406 5.65 -10.34 -13.39
CA LEU A 406 7.08 -10.27 -13.63
C LEU A 406 7.87 -11.08 -12.62
N SER A 407 8.91 -11.75 -13.10
CA SER A 407 9.90 -12.37 -12.21
C SER A 407 10.58 -11.32 -11.30
N PRO A 408 11.03 -11.69 -10.08
CA PRO A 408 11.62 -10.75 -9.14
C PRO A 408 12.81 -9.93 -9.67
N LYS A 409 13.56 -10.49 -10.65
CA LYS A 409 14.68 -9.80 -11.32
C LYS A 409 14.29 -9.16 -12.66
N GLY A 410 13.05 -9.33 -13.13
CA GLY A 410 12.57 -8.81 -14.41
C GLY A 410 13.20 -9.48 -15.63
N ASN A 411 13.56 -10.76 -15.55
CA ASN A 411 14.09 -11.51 -16.71
C ASN A 411 12.98 -12.25 -17.48
N PHE A 412 11.95 -12.70 -16.77
CA PHE A 412 10.83 -13.46 -17.31
C PHE A 412 9.51 -12.78 -16.99
N VAL A 413 8.59 -12.84 -17.95
CA VAL A 413 7.16 -12.64 -17.77
C VAL A 413 6.53 -14.02 -17.66
N TYR A 414 5.56 -14.22 -16.77
CA TYR A 414 4.93 -15.53 -16.59
C TYR A 414 3.48 -15.35 -16.20
N GLY A 415 2.68 -16.35 -16.52
CA GLY A 415 1.26 -16.33 -16.21
C GLY A 415 0.61 -17.67 -16.52
N TYR A 416 -0.64 -17.77 -16.12
CA TYR A 416 -1.51 -18.87 -16.46
C TYR A 416 -2.59 -18.33 -17.38
N ASN A 417 -2.76 -18.95 -18.55
CA ASN A 417 -3.89 -18.66 -19.42
C ASN A 417 -5.03 -19.63 -19.08
N ASN A 418 -6.14 -19.10 -18.58
CA ASN A 418 -7.31 -19.88 -18.21
C ASN A 418 -7.94 -20.57 -19.44
N ALA A 419 -8.00 -19.86 -20.57
CA ALA A 419 -8.58 -20.38 -21.81
C ALA A 419 -7.85 -21.64 -22.31
N ASP A 420 -6.51 -21.62 -22.28
CA ASP A 420 -5.67 -22.75 -22.73
C ASP A 420 -5.34 -23.74 -21.60
N SER A 421 -5.75 -23.45 -20.37
CA SER A 421 -5.36 -24.15 -19.14
C SER A 421 -3.83 -24.37 -19.01
N LEU A 422 -3.04 -23.38 -19.43
CA LEU A 422 -1.61 -23.52 -19.66
C LEU A 422 -0.81 -22.47 -18.88
N TRP A 423 0.20 -22.95 -18.14
CA TRP A 423 1.25 -22.09 -17.63
C TRP A 423 2.29 -21.81 -18.70
N PHE A 424 2.66 -20.54 -18.82
CA PHE A 424 3.69 -20.11 -19.74
C PHE A 424 4.72 -19.19 -19.05
N SER A 425 5.88 -19.10 -19.69
CA SER A 425 6.86 -18.06 -19.42
C SER A 425 7.33 -17.46 -20.73
N TYR A 426 7.64 -16.18 -20.70
CA TYR A 426 8.27 -15.46 -21.80
C TYR A 426 9.60 -14.89 -21.30
N ASP A 427 10.69 -15.27 -21.97
CA ASP A 427 12.05 -14.76 -21.69
C ASP A 427 12.23 -13.42 -22.41
N ILE A 428 12.37 -12.34 -21.63
CA ILE A 428 12.43 -10.98 -22.15
C ILE A 428 13.71 -10.75 -22.97
N LYS A 429 14.83 -11.37 -22.57
CA LYS A 429 16.11 -11.18 -23.26
C LYS A 429 16.18 -11.96 -24.57
N LYS A 430 15.60 -13.16 -24.58
CA LYS A 430 15.60 -14.04 -25.76
C LYS A 430 14.40 -13.83 -26.68
N ASP A 431 13.44 -13.00 -26.28
CA ASP A 431 12.19 -12.80 -27.00
C ASP A 431 11.45 -14.13 -27.27
N GLN A 432 11.47 -15.03 -26.29
CA GLN A 432 11.02 -16.41 -26.48
C GLN A 432 9.85 -16.75 -25.57
N TYR A 433 8.71 -17.06 -26.17
CA TYR A 433 7.58 -17.68 -25.49
C TYR A 433 7.86 -19.17 -25.25
N LYS A 434 7.60 -19.65 -24.04
CA LYS A 434 7.74 -21.05 -23.65
C LYS A 434 6.50 -21.55 -22.91
N PRO A 435 5.76 -22.51 -23.47
CA PRO A 435 4.74 -23.23 -22.74
C PRO A 435 5.42 -24.18 -21.73
N LEU A 436 5.02 -24.13 -20.46
CA LEU A 436 5.71 -24.84 -19.38
C LEU A 436 5.01 -26.15 -19.00
N THR A 437 3.68 -26.14 -19.06
CA THR A 437 2.84 -27.28 -18.64
C THR A 437 2.15 -27.93 -19.81
N LYS A 438 2.71 -27.78 -21.02
CA LYS A 438 2.23 -28.51 -22.20
C LYS A 438 2.25 -30.01 -21.86
N ASP A 439 1.12 -30.67 -22.10
CA ASP A 439 0.90 -32.11 -21.85
C ASP A 439 0.84 -32.54 -20.38
N LYS A 440 0.60 -31.60 -19.44
CA LYS A 440 0.44 -31.90 -18.01
C LYS A 440 -0.68 -31.10 -17.37
N VAL A 441 -1.35 -31.71 -16.39
CA VAL A 441 -2.44 -31.07 -15.63
C VAL A 441 -1.87 -30.22 -14.50
N PHE A 442 -2.18 -28.93 -14.53
CA PHE A 442 -1.75 -27.92 -13.53
C PHE A 442 -2.91 -27.01 -13.10
N TYR A 443 -4.13 -27.51 -13.26
CA TYR A 443 -5.39 -26.84 -12.98
C TYR A 443 -6.29 -27.75 -12.15
N ASP A 444 -7.26 -27.15 -11.46
CA ASP A 444 -8.21 -27.85 -10.61
C ASP A 444 -9.01 -28.89 -11.41
N GLU A 445 -8.69 -30.17 -11.18
CA GLU A 445 -9.34 -31.32 -11.84
C GLU A 445 -10.76 -31.55 -11.32
N THR A 446 -11.08 -31.00 -10.15
CA THR A 446 -12.41 -31.09 -9.53
C THR A 446 -13.33 -29.93 -9.92
N HIS A 447 -12.89 -29.10 -10.86
CA HIS A 447 -13.66 -27.95 -11.32
C HIS A 447 -14.94 -28.39 -12.04
N ASP A 448 -16.09 -28.11 -11.41
CA ASP A 448 -17.42 -28.47 -11.88
C ASP A 448 -18.29 -27.22 -12.03
N SER A 449 -17.88 -26.31 -12.92
CA SER A 449 -18.62 -25.09 -13.21
C SER A 449 -18.37 -24.65 -14.65
N PRO A 450 -19.25 -23.81 -15.25
CA PRO A 450 -19.17 -23.43 -16.66
C PRO A 450 -18.01 -22.45 -16.99
N SER A 451 -17.10 -22.20 -16.06
CA SER A 451 -15.91 -21.35 -16.25
C SER A 451 -14.65 -22.18 -16.52
N HIS A 452 -13.55 -21.50 -16.89
CA HIS A 452 -12.25 -22.15 -17.00
C HIS A 452 -11.68 -22.54 -15.63
N PRO A 453 -11.00 -23.70 -15.51
CA PRO A 453 -10.45 -24.17 -14.25
C PRO A 453 -9.29 -23.28 -13.80
N SER A 454 -9.26 -22.99 -12.50
CA SER A 454 -8.19 -22.22 -11.88
C SER A 454 -6.92 -23.08 -11.69
N PRO A 455 -5.72 -22.47 -11.72
CA PRO A 455 -4.49 -23.21 -11.54
C PRO A 455 -4.25 -23.60 -10.07
N TYR A 456 -3.51 -24.68 -9.81
CA TYR A 456 -3.06 -25.04 -8.44
C TYR A 456 -2.04 -24.05 -7.82
N GLY A 457 -1.62 -23.02 -8.57
CA GLY A 457 -0.76 -21.95 -8.10
C GLY A 457 0.76 -22.19 -8.24
N ILE A 458 1.53 -21.26 -7.67
CA ILE A 458 3.00 -21.21 -7.75
C ILE A 458 3.58 -21.35 -6.34
N VAL A 459 4.58 -22.21 -6.17
CA VAL A 459 5.30 -22.42 -4.89
C VAL A 459 6.37 -21.36 -4.65
N GLY A 460 7.00 -20.85 -5.72
CA GLY A 460 8.04 -19.83 -5.61
C GLY A 460 9.00 -19.80 -6.79
N TRP A 461 10.21 -19.29 -6.54
CA TRP A 461 11.23 -19.05 -7.55
C TRP A 461 12.49 -19.87 -7.28
N THR A 462 13.07 -20.43 -8.34
CA THR A 462 14.45 -20.96 -8.26
C THR A 462 15.46 -19.81 -8.16
N GLU A 463 16.67 -20.11 -7.68
CA GLU A 463 17.80 -19.15 -7.67
C GLU A 463 18.12 -18.60 -9.06
N LYS A 464 17.83 -19.38 -10.11
CA LYS A 464 17.92 -18.99 -11.52
C LYS A 464 16.68 -18.25 -12.03
N THR A 465 15.84 -17.75 -11.12
CA THR A 465 14.62 -16.97 -11.39
C THR A 465 13.62 -17.64 -12.32
N ARG A 466 13.54 -18.97 -12.30
CA ARG A 466 12.46 -19.72 -12.96
C ARG A 466 11.35 -20.03 -11.95
N PRO A 467 10.07 -19.92 -12.33
CA PRO A 467 8.94 -20.24 -11.46
C PRO A 467 8.86 -21.76 -11.19
N CYS A 468 8.42 -22.11 -9.97
CA CYS A 468 8.14 -23.46 -9.51
C CYS A 468 6.63 -23.62 -9.29
N TYR A 469 6.03 -24.67 -9.86
CA TYR A 469 4.59 -24.90 -9.88
C TYR A 469 4.18 -26.08 -8.99
N CYS A 470 2.96 -26.02 -8.44
CA CYS A 470 2.33 -27.11 -7.71
C CYS A 470 1.66 -28.11 -8.66
N THR A 471 1.74 -29.40 -8.35
CA THR A 471 0.82 -30.43 -8.88
C THR A 471 0.11 -31.11 -7.71
N THR A 472 -0.98 -31.84 -7.97
CA THR A 472 -1.70 -32.67 -6.99
C THR A 472 -0.77 -33.61 -6.20
N ASP A 473 0.24 -34.20 -6.86
CA ASP A 473 1.28 -35.03 -6.22
C ASP A 473 2.14 -34.30 -5.17
N MET A 474 2.28 -32.97 -5.24
CA MET A 474 2.99 -32.19 -4.20
C MET A 474 2.11 -31.91 -2.98
N ILE A 475 0.79 -31.94 -3.14
CA ILE A 475 -0.17 -31.70 -2.06
C ILE A 475 -0.34 -32.99 -1.23
N SER A 476 -0.12 -34.17 -1.82
CA SER A 476 -0.20 -35.48 -1.15
C SER A 476 1.14 -36.03 -0.63
N GLY A 477 2.27 -35.48 -1.04
CA GLY A 477 3.61 -36.02 -0.74
C GLY A 477 4.49 -35.11 0.13
N ASN A 478 4.62 -35.45 1.41
CA ASN A 478 5.44 -34.83 2.46
C ASN A 478 4.95 -33.49 3.00
N SER A 479 4.13 -33.59 4.05
CA SER A 479 4.02 -32.60 5.12
C SER A 479 5.41 -32.27 5.68
N ILE A 480 5.95 -31.12 5.28
CA ILE A 480 7.04 -30.46 6.02
C ILE A 480 6.33 -29.67 7.14
N PRO A 481 6.60 -29.94 8.43
CA PRO A 481 5.94 -29.22 9.52
C PRO A 481 6.44 -27.78 9.54
N GLY A 482 5.58 -26.85 9.16
CA GLY A 482 5.69 -25.40 9.32
C GLY A 482 4.30 -24.84 9.59
N PRO A 483 4.15 -23.78 10.41
CA PRO A 483 2.93 -23.56 11.18
C PRO A 483 1.74 -23.21 10.28
N GLY A 484 0.81 -24.18 10.23
CA GLY A 484 -0.65 -24.03 10.16
C GLY A 484 -1.22 -22.99 9.21
N ASN A 485 -1.61 -23.45 8.02
CA ASN A 485 -2.79 -22.95 7.31
C ASN A 485 -3.34 -24.10 6.45
N GLN A 486 -4.19 -24.94 7.05
CA GLN A 486 -5.15 -25.76 6.33
C GLN A 486 -6.48 -25.63 7.07
N ALA A 487 -7.42 -24.95 6.45
CA ALA A 487 -8.82 -24.97 6.83
C ALA A 487 -9.48 -26.04 5.97
N ASP A 488 -9.75 -27.21 6.56
CA ASP A 488 -10.61 -28.23 5.98
C ASP A 488 -12.06 -27.72 5.99
N SER A 489 -12.68 -27.66 4.83
CA SER A 489 -14.09 -27.32 4.66
C SER A 489 -14.92 -28.59 4.46
N GLN A 490 -15.44 -29.14 5.56
CA GLN A 490 -16.64 -29.97 5.50
C GLN A 490 -17.84 -29.15 6.00
N LYS A 491 -18.86 -29.04 5.13
CA LYS A 491 -20.11 -28.29 5.34
C LYS A 491 -20.94 -28.90 6.48
N ALA A 492 -21.26 -28.10 7.49
CA ALA A 492 -22.58 -28.08 8.17
C ALA A 492 -22.71 -26.84 9.07
N GLY A 493 -23.76 -26.02 8.85
CA GLY A 493 -24.24 -24.98 9.78
C GLY A 493 -23.45 -23.66 9.81
N LYS A 494 -24.04 -22.57 9.33
CA LYS A 494 -23.46 -21.21 9.40
C LYS A 494 -23.32 -20.73 10.85
N PRO A 495 -22.11 -20.28 11.25
CA PRO A 495 -21.96 -18.94 11.81
C PRO A 495 -20.94 -18.10 11.01
N LYS A 496 -21.10 -16.77 11.04
CA LYS A 496 -20.28 -15.78 10.31
C LYS A 496 -18.77 -16.00 10.55
N PRO A 497 -17.89 -15.83 9.55
CA PRO A 497 -16.46 -16.09 9.70
C PRO A 497 -15.81 -15.05 10.61
N SER A 498 -15.07 -15.51 11.62
CA SER A 498 -14.13 -14.71 12.42
C SER A 498 -12.85 -14.49 11.63
N THR A 499 -12.51 -13.23 11.36
CA THR A 499 -11.26 -12.86 10.69
C THR A 499 -10.14 -12.75 11.73
N ALA A 500 -9.09 -13.57 11.60
CA ALA A 500 -7.88 -13.45 12.42
C ALA A 500 -6.75 -12.83 11.57
N MET A 501 -6.21 -11.68 12.02
CA MET A 501 -4.98 -11.13 11.45
C MET A 501 -3.77 -11.63 12.26
N TYR A 502 -2.80 -12.21 11.55
CA TYR A 502 -1.59 -12.78 12.12
C TYR A 502 -0.37 -11.89 11.80
N ASN A 503 0.36 -11.46 12.83
CA ASN A 503 1.68 -10.83 12.68
C ASN A 503 2.74 -11.81 13.21
N SER A 504 3.32 -12.62 12.32
CA SER A 504 4.40 -13.57 12.64
C SER A 504 5.78 -12.98 12.36
N ILE A 505 6.72 -13.27 13.26
CA ILE A 505 8.14 -12.93 13.15
C ILE A 505 8.79 -13.80 12.06
N GLY A 506 9.30 -13.18 10.99
CA GLY A 506 10.28 -13.80 10.09
C GLY A 506 10.01 -13.64 8.60
N ASN A 507 10.58 -12.61 7.97
CA ASN A 507 10.86 -12.65 6.53
C ASN A 507 12.10 -13.51 6.30
N ARG A 508 11.91 -14.83 6.16
CA ARG A 508 12.89 -15.67 5.48
C ARG A 508 12.38 -15.95 4.08
N THR A 509 13.03 -15.35 3.09
CA THR A 509 13.00 -15.85 1.72
C THR A 509 13.51 -17.29 1.77
N ILE A 510 12.63 -18.27 1.65
CA ILE A 510 13.04 -19.67 1.57
C ILE A 510 13.64 -19.87 0.18
N SER A 511 14.97 -19.77 0.07
CA SER A 511 15.67 -20.33 -1.07
C SER A 511 15.65 -21.85 -0.92
N ILE A 512 14.93 -22.53 -1.80
CA ILE A 512 14.95 -23.99 -1.84
C ILE A 512 16.26 -24.41 -2.53
N PRO A 513 17.18 -25.11 -1.86
CA PRO A 513 18.42 -25.55 -2.49
C PRO A 513 18.12 -26.48 -3.67
N LEU A 514 18.93 -26.38 -4.74
CA LEU A 514 18.80 -27.11 -6.02
C LEU A 514 18.54 -28.62 -5.90
N LYS A 515 18.90 -29.26 -4.77
CA LYS A 515 18.61 -30.69 -4.51
C LYS A 515 17.13 -31.00 -4.25
N LYS A 516 16.30 -30.01 -3.91
CA LYS A 516 14.85 -30.18 -3.61
C LYS A 516 13.92 -29.63 -4.71
N CYS A 517 14.44 -29.07 -5.80
CA CYS A 517 13.64 -28.68 -6.97
C CYS A 517 13.61 -29.80 -8.02
N CYS A 518 12.41 -30.24 -8.41
CA CYS A 518 12.16 -31.36 -9.35
C CYS A 518 12.84 -31.21 -10.73
N PHE A 519 13.31 -30.02 -11.12
CA PHE A 519 14.08 -29.84 -12.36
C PHE A 519 15.39 -30.66 -12.37
N ALA A 520 16.04 -30.83 -11.22
CA ALA A 520 17.25 -31.64 -11.11
C ALA A 520 16.97 -33.16 -11.18
N ARG A 521 15.80 -33.60 -10.68
CA ARG A 521 15.37 -35.01 -10.74
C ARG A 521 14.94 -35.43 -12.14
N LEU A 522 14.33 -34.51 -12.90
CA LEU A 522 13.93 -34.74 -14.29
C LEU A 522 15.16 -34.86 -15.22
N MET A 523 16.17 -33.99 -15.06
CA MET A 523 17.41 -34.07 -15.86
C MET A 523 18.26 -35.30 -15.54
N LYS A 524 18.21 -35.83 -14.30
CA LYS A 524 18.88 -37.09 -13.94
C LYS A 524 18.20 -38.32 -14.56
N LYS A 525 16.86 -38.31 -14.68
CA LYS A 525 16.11 -39.37 -15.38
C LYS A 525 16.34 -39.34 -16.90
N ILE A 526 16.53 -38.17 -17.51
CA ILE A 526 16.79 -38.04 -18.95
C ILE A 526 18.21 -38.54 -19.31
N LYS A 527 19.20 -38.37 -18.44
CA LYS A 527 20.56 -38.96 -18.65
C LYS A 527 20.64 -40.46 -18.43
N ALA A 528 19.68 -41.07 -17.72
CA ALA A 528 19.66 -42.51 -17.45
C ALA A 528 18.96 -43.34 -18.55
N ALA A 529 18.39 -42.68 -19.57
CA ALA A 529 17.64 -43.33 -20.64
C ALA A 529 18.43 -43.47 -21.97
N ALA A 530 19.75 -43.28 -21.96
CA ALA A 530 20.61 -43.49 -23.13
C ALA A 530 21.42 -44.80 -22.99
N LEU A 531 21.11 -45.75 -23.88
CA LEU A 531 21.79 -47.02 -24.24
C LEU A 531 21.49 -48.28 -23.39
N PRO A 532 21.01 -49.38 -24.02
CA PRO A 532 20.94 -50.70 -23.40
C PRO A 532 22.20 -51.55 -23.72
N PRO A 533 22.73 -52.35 -22.78
CA PRO A 533 23.58 -53.48 -23.09
C PRO A 533 22.74 -54.77 -23.10
N THR A 534 22.76 -55.42 -24.28
CA THR A 534 22.83 -56.88 -24.53
C THR A 534 21.88 -57.85 -23.80
N ILE A 535 21.10 -58.59 -24.60
CA ILE A 535 20.57 -59.92 -24.25
C ILE A 535 21.58 -60.98 -24.71
N LEU A 536 21.88 -61.92 -23.81
CA LEU A 536 22.78 -63.06 -23.96
C LEU A 536 22.14 -64.22 -24.77
N SER A 537 22.91 -64.76 -25.72
CA SER A 537 23.07 -66.16 -26.21
C SER A 537 21.88 -67.14 -26.32
N ALA A 538 21.72 -67.74 -27.52
CA ALA A 538 21.82 -69.20 -27.75
C ALA A 538 21.84 -69.60 -29.26
N ILE A 539 23.00 -70.09 -29.71
CA ILE A 539 23.29 -71.25 -30.60
C ILE A 539 22.62 -71.39 -31.99
N ALA A 540 23.50 -71.59 -32.98
CA ALA A 540 23.36 -71.93 -34.42
C ALA A 540 23.15 -70.76 -35.38
#